data_AF-A0A2M8N5T7-F1
#
_entry.id   AF-A0A2M8N5T7-F1
#
_cell.length_a   1.000
_cell.length_b   1.000
_cell.length_c   1.000
_cell.angle_alpha   90.00
_cell.angle_beta   90.00
_cell.angle_gamma   90.00
#
_symmetry.space_group_name_H-M   'P 1'
#
loop_
_entity.id
_entity.type
_entity.pdbx_description
1 polymer ?
#
loop_
_entity_poly.entity_id
_entity_poly.type
_entity_poly.pdbx_seq_one_letter_code
_entity_poly.pdbx_strand_id
1 'polypeptide(L)'
;MRRLKYLGWIILLILAACNSQEVALTPPDYSGTPQEICQKAVPEATQNHSTFDAPQPVLQEGRDYRAILCTAYGAVYVDLFEDAVPDVVNNFAFLALSNFYNGTVFYRAIPNYRVEGGSPDGT
;
A
#
# COMPACT_ATOMS: atom_id res chain seq x y z
N MET A 1 33.07 -33.05 36.98
CA MET A 1 32.78 -33.39 35.57
C MET A 1 31.30 -33.19 35.22
N ARG A 2 30.80 -31.94 35.14
CA ARG A 2 29.37 -31.65 34.88
C ARG A 2 29.10 -30.48 33.91
N ARG A 3 30.11 -29.99 33.19
CA ARG A 3 30.01 -28.78 32.34
C ARG A 3 29.81 -29.05 30.85
N LEU A 4 29.82 -30.31 30.39
CA LEU A 4 29.81 -30.66 28.96
C LEU A 4 28.43 -31.06 28.38
N LYS A 5 27.38 -31.21 29.22
CA LYS A 5 26.04 -31.63 28.76
C LYS A 5 25.17 -30.48 28.23
N TYR A 6 25.48 -29.23 28.60
CA TYR A 6 24.68 -28.07 28.17
C TYR A 6 25.04 -27.56 26.77
N LEU A 7 26.23 -27.90 26.26
CA LEU A 7 26.68 -27.48 24.94
C LEU A 7 25.87 -28.14 23.81
N GLY A 8 25.46 -29.40 23.99
CA GLY A 8 24.62 -30.11 23.02
C GLY A 8 23.17 -29.60 22.96
N TRP A 9 22.64 -29.10 24.08
CA TRP A 9 21.28 -28.51 24.12
C TRP A 9 21.24 -27.09 23.56
N ILE A 10 22.32 -26.31 23.74
CA ILE A 10 22.43 -24.97 23.15
C ILE A 10 22.53 -25.04 21.62
N ILE A 11 23.22 -26.05 21.08
CA ILE A 11 23.34 -26.25 19.62
C ILE A 11 21.99 -26.67 18.99
N LEU A 12 21.17 -27.46 19.69
CA LEU A 12 19.86 -27.88 19.18
C LEU A 12 18.83 -26.73 19.15
N LEU A 13 18.99 -25.72 20.01
CA LEU A 13 18.12 -24.53 20.06
C LEU A 13 18.37 -23.53 18.92
N ILE A 14 19.54 -23.56 18.28
CA ILE A 14 19.89 -22.60 17.21
C ILE A 14 19.29 -23.04 15.85
N LEU A 15 19.01 -24.33 15.64
CA LEU A 15 18.46 -24.83 14.37
C LEU A 15 16.95 -24.64 14.19
N ALA A 16 16.21 -24.23 15.22
CA ALA A 16 14.76 -24.02 15.13
C ALA A 16 14.36 -22.59 14.71
N ALA A 17 15.32 -21.69 14.54
CA ALA A 17 15.07 -20.28 14.24
C ALA A 17 15.47 -19.93 12.80
N CYS A 18 14.82 -20.55 11.82
CA CYS A 18 14.71 -19.97 10.48
C CYS A 18 13.45 -20.54 9.82
N ASN A 19 12.29 -20.15 10.34
CA ASN A 19 11.06 -20.15 9.56
C ASN A 19 10.66 -18.69 9.31
N SER A 20 11.57 -17.96 8.66
CA SER A 20 11.27 -16.66 8.09
C SER A 20 10.54 -16.92 6.78
N GLN A 21 9.21 -16.88 6.80
CA GLN A 21 8.45 -16.61 5.58
C GLN A 21 8.89 -15.23 5.11
N GLU A 22 9.88 -15.20 4.22
CA GLU A 22 10.11 -14.07 3.35
C GLU A 22 8.87 -13.96 2.48
N VAL A 23 7.91 -13.14 2.91
CA VAL A 23 6.91 -12.59 1.99
C VAL A 23 7.72 -11.69 1.07
N ALA A 24 8.30 -12.29 0.03
CA ALA A 24 8.93 -11.55 -1.04
C ALA A 24 7.89 -10.56 -1.55
N LEU A 25 8.16 -9.27 -1.38
CA LEU A 25 7.35 -8.18 -1.92
C LEU A 25 7.51 -8.19 -3.44
N THR A 26 6.96 -9.22 -4.10
CA THR A 26 6.71 -9.14 -5.53
C THR A 26 5.76 -7.98 -5.73
N PRO A 27 6.07 -7.01 -6.62
CA PRO A 27 5.14 -5.93 -6.96
C PRO A 27 3.77 -6.54 -7.25
N PRO A 28 2.66 -5.92 -6.80
CA PRO A 28 1.34 -6.43 -7.10
C PRO A 28 1.18 -6.61 -8.62
N ASP A 29 0.63 -7.75 -9.01
CA ASP A 29 0.31 -7.99 -10.41
C ASP A 29 -0.85 -7.08 -10.83
N TYR A 30 -0.51 -5.95 -11.46
CA TYR A 30 -1.46 -4.99 -12.02
C TYR A 30 -1.93 -5.38 -13.43
N SER A 31 -1.76 -6.63 -13.86
CA SER A 31 -2.34 -7.12 -15.11
C SER A 31 -3.82 -7.46 -14.96
N GLY A 32 -4.59 -7.12 -16.00
CA GLY A 32 -6.02 -7.34 -16.09
C GLY A 32 -6.83 -6.04 -16.17
N THR A 33 -8.14 -6.19 -16.09
CA THR A 33 -9.08 -5.08 -16.00
C THR A 33 -9.03 -4.43 -14.60
N PRO A 34 -9.42 -3.15 -14.46
CA PRO A 34 -9.51 -2.51 -13.15
C PRO A 34 -10.33 -3.30 -12.12
N GLN A 35 -11.42 -3.93 -12.57
CA GLN A 35 -12.27 -4.76 -11.73
C GLN A 35 -11.55 -6.03 -11.26
N GLU A 36 -10.84 -6.74 -12.14
CA GLU A 36 -10.04 -7.92 -11.75
C GLU A 36 -8.93 -7.55 -10.77
N ILE A 37 -8.27 -6.41 -10.98
CA ILE A 37 -7.24 -5.90 -10.06
C ILE A 37 -7.85 -5.64 -8.68
N CYS A 38 -9.03 -5.01 -8.61
CA CYS A 38 -9.71 -4.78 -7.34
C CYS A 38 -10.22 -6.05 -6.66
N GLN A 39 -10.56 -7.09 -7.42
CA GLN A 39 -10.93 -8.40 -6.85
C GLN A 39 -9.73 -9.13 -6.25
N LYS A 40 -8.53 -8.93 -6.82
CA LYS A 40 -7.27 -9.46 -6.27
C LYS A 40 -6.76 -8.66 -5.07
N ALA A 41 -7.19 -7.40 -4.92
CA ALA A 41 -6.76 -6.55 -3.82
C ALA A 41 -7.33 -7.03 -2.47
N VAL A 42 -6.47 -7.14 -1.46
CA VAL A 42 -6.89 -7.51 -0.10
C VAL A 42 -7.51 -6.29 0.57
N PRO A 43 -8.78 -6.34 1.03
CA PRO A 43 -9.35 -5.26 1.82
C PRO A 43 -8.62 -5.18 3.17
N GLU A 44 -7.88 -4.12 3.39
CA GLU A 44 -7.16 -3.90 4.64
C GLU A 44 -8.12 -3.34 5.70
N ALA A 45 -8.39 -4.13 6.75
CA ALA A 45 -9.52 -3.93 7.66
C ALA A 45 -9.32 -2.88 8.77
N THR A 46 -8.11 -2.35 8.96
CA THR A 46 -7.85 -1.40 10.06
C THR A 46 -6.61 -0.57 9.79
N GLN A 47 -6.79 0.73 9.58
CA GLN A 47 -5.68 1.65 9.33
C GLN A 47 -5.29 2.41 10.60
N ASN A 48 -4.13 2.08 11.16
CA ASN A 48 -3.32 3.13 11.79
C ASN A 48 -2.75 3.95 10.64
N HIS A 49 -3.45 5.02 10.25
CA HIS A 49 -2.95 5.92 9.22
C HIS A 49 -1.63 6.52 9.67
N SER A 50 -0.57 6.15 8.95
CA SER A 50 0.78 6.66 9.20
C SER A 50 0.81 8.18 9.08
N THR A 51 1.52 8.84 9.99
CA THR A 51 1.86 10.25 9.86
C THR A 51 3.19 10.37 9.13
N PHE A 52 3.29 11.29 8.19
CA PHE A 52 4.49 11.55 7.41
C PHE A 52 4.86 13.02 7.51
N ASP A 53 6.15 13.32 7.73
CA ASP A 53 6.63 14.71 7.73
C ASP A 53 6.67 15.30 6.31
N ALA A 54 7.00 14.47 5.31
CA ALA A 54 7.04 14.83 3.90
C ALA A 54 6.95 13.57 2.99
N PRO A 55 6.42 13.68 1.76
CA PRO A 55 6.40 12.57 0.81
C PRO A 55 7.81 12.29 0.28
N GLN A 56 8.16 11.00 0.19
CA GLN A 56 9.39 10.57 -0.49
C GLN A 56 9.23 10.66 -2.02
N PRO A 57 10.30 10.91 -2.79
CA PRO A 57 10.25 10.85 -4.24
C PRO A 57 10.09 9.40 -4.70
N VAL A 58 8.94 9.09 -5.30
CA VAL A 58 8.60 7.75 -5.82
C VAL A 58 8.44 7.72 -7.34
N LEU A 59 8.35 8.89 -7.98
CA LEU A 59 8.28 9.00 -9.43
C LEU A 59 9.63 8.76 -10.10
N GLN A 60 9.61 8.20 -11.29
CA GLN A 60 10.76 7.97 -12.16
C GLN A 60 10.52 8.71 -13.47
N GLU A 61 11.55 9.39 -13.98
CA GLU A 61 11.45 10.13 -15.24
C GLU A 61 11.07 9.22 -16.42
N GLY A 62 10.23 9.73 -17.31
CA GLY A 62 9.81 9.03 -18.52
C GLY A 62 8.84 7.87 -18.27
N ARG A 63 8.21 7.79 -17.09
CA ARG A 63 7.15 6.82 -16.80
C ARG A 63 5.79 7.50 -16.70
N ASP A 64 4.81 6.86 -17.34
CA ASP A 64 3.37 7.18 -17.24
C ASP A 64 2.76 6.49 -16.01
N TYR A 65 2.08 7.24 -15.16
CA TYR A 65 1.53 6.74 -13.89
C TYR A 65 0.00 6.69 -13.91
N ARG A 66 -0.55 5.58 -13.42
CA ARG A 66 -1.99 5.39 -13.25
C ARG A 66 -2.31 4.83 -11.87
N ALA A 67 -3.51 5.11 -11.41
CA ALA A 67 -4.04 4.57 -10.17
C ALA A 67 -5.39 3.90 -10.39
N ILE A 68 -5.65 2.87 -9.57
CA ILE A 68 -6.94 2.19 -9.52
C ILE A 68 -7.47 2.33 -8.10
N LEU A 69 -8.60 3.01 -7.96
CA LEU A 69 -9.29 3.14 -6.68
C LEU A 69 -10.33 2.02 -6.59
N CYS A 70 -10.12 1.08 -5.67
CA CYS A 70 -11.06 0.01 -5.39
C CYS A 70 -12.09 0.48 -4.38
N THR A 71 -13.26 0.89 -4.87
CA THR A 71 -14.32 1.43 -4.03
C THR A 71 -15.47 0.43 -3.84
N ALA A 72 -16.32 0.67 -2.85
CA ALA A 72 -17.55 -0.12 -2.66
C ALA A 72 -18.53 -0.07 -3.85
N TYR A 73 -18.37 0.90 -4.75
CA TYR A 73 -19.20 1.07 -5.95
C TYR A 73 -18.50 0.59 -7.23
N GLY A 74 -17.32 -0.01 -7.11
CA GLY A 74 -16.54 -0.52 -8.23
C GLY A 74 -15.17 0.15 -8.37
N ALA A 75 -14.40 -0.33 -9.35
CA ALA A 75 -13.08 0.19 -9.66
C ALA A 75 -13.18 1.53 -10.42
N VAL A 76 -12.43 2.52 -9.97
CA VAL A 76 -12.23 3.80 -10.68
C VAL A 76 -10.80 3.85 -11.19
N TYR A 77 -10.64 4.06 -12.48
CA TYR A 77 -9.33 4.21 -13.12
C TYR A 77 -8.98 5.69 -13.23
N VAL A 78 -7.76 6.05 -12.85
CA VAL A 78 -7.26 7.43 -12.83
C VAL A 78 -5.94 7.49 -13.57
N ASP A 79 -5.89 8.36 -14.58
CA ASP A 79 -4.65 8.74 -15.27
C ASP A 79 -4.00 9.88 -14.49
N LEU A 80 -2.71 9.77 -14.17
CA LEU A 80 -1.99 10.80 -13.44
C LEU A 80 -1.18 11.62 -14.44
N PHE A 81 -1.14 12.94 -14.25
CA PHE A 81 -0.45 13.86 -15.16
C PHE A 81 0.87 14.35 -14.54
N GLU A 82 1.82 13.43 -14.32
CA GLU A 82 3.10 13.74 -13.69
C GLU A 82 3.90 14.80 -14.43
N ASP A 83 3.81 14.88 -15.75
CA ASP A 83 4.49 15.91 -16.55
C ASP A 83 3.96 17.32 -16.27
N ALA A 84 2.69 17.44 -15.89
CA ALA A 84 2.04 18.73 -15.64
C ALA A 84 2.16 19.17 -14.18
N VAL A 85 2.03 18.23 -13.23
CA VAL A 85 1.99 18.50 -11.79
C VAL A 85 2.78 17.44 -10.99
N PRO A 86 4.10 17.35 -11.19
CA PRO A 86 4.92 16.24 -10.67
C PRO A 86 4.87 16.12 -9.14
N ASP A 87 4.89 17.24 -8.42
CA ASP A 87 4.87 17.23 -6.95
C ASP A 87 3.54 16.69 -6.39
N VAL A 88 2.42 17.00 -7.06
CA VAL A 88 1.08 16.53 -6.67
C VAL A 88 0.95 15.04 -6.94
N VAL A 89 1.39 14.59 -8.11
CA VAL A 89 1.37 13.18 -8.48
C VAL A 89 2.30 12.37 -7.58
N ASN A 90 3.48 12.90 -7.24
CA ASN A 90 4.40 12.24 -6.32
C ASN A 90 3.78 12.08 -4.94
N ASN A 91 3.17 13.14 -4.40
CA ASN A 91 2.50 13.08 -3.10
C ASN A 91 1.38 12.03 -3.09
N PHE A 92 0.52 12.03 -4.11
CA PHE A 92 -0.56 11.06 -4.23
C PHE A 92 -0.03 9.63 -4.36
N ALA A 93 0.94 9.39 -5.24
CA ALA A 93 1.55 8.07 -5.46
C ALA A 93 2.24 7.55 -4.19
N PHE A 94 2.98 8.41 -3.48
CA PHE A 94 3.62 8.06 -2.22
C PHE A 94 2.61 7.61 -1.15
N LEU A 95 1.52 8.36 -0.97
CA LEU A 95 0.48 8.02 -0.01
C LEU A 95 -0.25 6.72 -0.42
N ALA A 96 -0.57 6.57 -1.70
CA ALA A 96 -1.21 5.36 -2.22
C ALA A 96 -0.34 4.10 -2.04
N LEU A 97 0.96 4.18 -2.36
CA LEU A 97 1.92 3.08 -2.18
C LEU A 97 2.17 2.74 -0.70
N SER A 98 1.90 3.69 0.20
CA SER A 98 1.96 3.49 1.65
C SER A 98 0.64 2.99 2.23
N ASN A 99 -0.30 2.53 1.39
CA ASN A 99 -1.65 2.10 1.77
C ASN A 99 -2.50 3.16 2.49
N PHE A 100 -2.10 4.44 2.46
CA PHE A 100 -2.72 5.49 3.26
C PHE A 100 -4.19 5.71 2.93
N TYR A 101 -4.63 5.50 1.69
CA TYR A 101 -6.02 5.71 1.31
C TYR A 101 -6.93 4.51 1.56
N ASN A 102 -6.37 3.35 1.96
CA ASN A 102 -7.17 2.15 2.20
C ASN A 102 -8.17 2.41 3.33
N GLY A 103 -9.43 2.01 3.15
CA GLY A 103 -10.46 2.21 4.18
C GLY A 103 -10.91 3.67 4.39
N THR A 104 -10.31 4.66 3.71
CA THR A 104 -10.83 6.03 3.71
C THR A 104 -12.16 6.11 2.95
N VAL A 105 -12.97 7.13 3.27
CA VAL A 105 -14.29 7.32 2.66
C VAL A 105 -14.33 8.58 1.78
N PHE A 106 -15.28 8.59 0.83
CA PHE A 106 -15.73 9.84 0.23
C PHE A 106 -16.73 10.51 1.16
N TYR A 107 -16.28 11.48 1.95
CA TYR A 107 -17.11 12.13 2.97
C TYR A 107 -18.03 13.21 2.39
N ARG A 108 -17.75 13.71 1.18
CA ARG A 108 -18.61 14.68 0.50
C ARG A 108 -18.89 14.28 -0.94
N ALA A 109 -20.15 14.32 -1.32
CA ALA A 109 -20.61 14.15 -2.69
C ALA A 109 -21.62 15.25 -3.03
N ILE A 110 -21.30 16.06 -4.04
CA ILE A 110 -22.18 17.10 -4.57
C ILE A 110 -22.62 16.66 -5.98
N PRO A 111 -23.90 16.32 -6.16
CA PRO A 111 -24.42 15.87 -7.45
C PRO A 111 -24.09 16.85 -8.58
N ASN A 112 -23.69 16.31 -9.73
CA ASN A 112 -23.31 17.07 -10.92
C ASN A 112 -22.14 18.04 -10.71
N TYR A 113 -21.31 17.81 -9.69
CA TYR A 113 -20.14 18.65 -9.43
C TYR A 113 -18.90 17.85 -9.06
N ARG A 114 -18.84 17.27 -7.84
CA ARG A 114 -17.65 16.55 -7.38
C ARG A 114 -17.90 15.63 -6.19
N VAL A 115 -16.96 14.70 -6.01
CA VAL A 115 -16.80 13.92 -4.78
C VAL A 115 -15.44 14.25 -4.14
N GLU A 116 -15.38 14.18 -2.82
CA GLU A 116 -14.16 14.42 -2.04
C GLU A 116 -14.00 13.33 -0.99
N GLY A 117 -12.75 12.95 -0.74
CA GLY A 117 -12.38 11.85 0.15
C GLY A 117 -10.88 11.84 0.41
N GLY A 118 -10.38 10.71 0.90
CA GLY A 118 -8.96 10.52 1.16
C GLY A 118 -8.49 11.10 2.50
N SER A 119 -9.41 11.55 3.37
CA SER A 119 -9.07 11.88 4.75
C SER A 119 -9.22 10.66 5.67
N PRO A 120 -8.19 10.30 6.46
CA PRO A 120 -8.23 9.28 7.52
C PRO A 120 -9.36 9.43 8.54
N ASP A 121 -9.70 10.67 8.88
CA ASP A 121 -10.74 10.98 9.88
C ASP A 121 -12.15 11.04 9.28
N GLY A 122 -12.26 10.89 7.97
CA GLY A 122 -13.52 10.97 7.24
C GLY A 122 -14.14 12.36 7.18
N THR A 123 -13.34 13.43 7.30
CA THR A 123 -13.79 14.84 7.19
C THR A 123 -13.04 15.68 6.18
#